data_AF-A0A0M3IEM9-F1
#
_entry.id   AF-A0A0M3IEM9-F1
#
_cell.length_a   1.000
_cell.length_b   1.000
_cell.length_c   1.000
_cell.angle_alpha   90.00
_cell.angle_beta   90.00
_cell.angle_gamma   90.00
#
_symmetry.space_group_name_H-M   'P 1'
#
loop_
_entity.id
_entity.type
_entity.pdbx_description
1 polymer ?
#
loop_
_entity_poly.entity_id
_entity_poly.type
_entity_poly.pdbx_seq_one_letter_code
_entity_poly.pdbx_strand_id
1 'polypeptide(L)'
;MFTKIFIVALLAHTNESLRCVYGGYGSVDGRNGAAPIQNVTCTSETHYCVSLDSDVVFNGEHVKGVAKGCDKEMPDSIQRTFCRAQGCRTENENIGSVNICCCKENYCNMATKTLQFTSILSILLLLYLSF
;
A
#
# COMPACT_ATOMS: atom_id res chain seq x y z
N MET A 1 52.53 22.13 -11.40
CA MET A 1 51.69 21.92 -10.21
C MET A 1 50.35 22.59 -10.45
N PHE A 2 49.36 21.87 -10.96
CA PHE A 2 47.99 22.38 -11.15
C PHE A 2 47.06 21.51 -10.32
N THR A 3 46.47 22.11 -9.30
CA THR A 3 45.57 21.49 -8.33
C THR A 3 44.28 21.06 -9.03
N LYS A 4 44.00 19.76 -8.98
CA LYS A 4 42.77 19.15 -9.49
C LYS A 4 41.58 19.59 -8.61
N ILE A 5 40.64 20.34 -9.19
CA ILE A 5 39.38 20.66 -8.53
C ILE A 5 38.47 19.43 -8.64
N PHE A 6 38.25 18.74 -7.53
CA PHE A 6 37.21 17.72 -7.40
C PHE A 6 35.90 18.41 -7.01
N ILE A 7 34.99 18.59 -7.96
CA ILE A 7 33.60 18.96 -7.66
C ILE A 7 32.87 17.68 -7.26
N VAL A 8 32.73 17.45 -5.96
CA VAL A 8 31.81 16.43 -5.44
C VAL A 8 30.42 17.07 -5.40
N ALA A 9 29.63 16.84 -6.45
CA ALA A 9 28.20 17.16 -6.41
C ALA A 9 27.52 16.21 -5.41
N LEU A 10 27.25 16.72 -4.21
CA LEU A 10 26.32 16.08 -3.27
C LEU A 10 24.94 16.10 -3.92
N LEU A 11 24.57 14.98 -4.56
CA LEU A 11 23.18 14.72 -4.93
C LEU A 11 22.38 14.60 -3.63
N ALA A 12 21.82 15.73 -3.20
CA ALA A 12 20.72 15.73 -2.25
C ALA A 12 19.59 14.91 -2.88
N HIS A 13 19.55 13.61 -2.57
CA HIS A 13 18.38 12.80 -2.83
C HIS A 13 17.28 13.38 -1.95
N THR A 14 16.47 14.27 -2.52
CA THR A 14 15.19 14.60 -1.94
C THR A 14 14.40 13.29 -1.99
N ASN A 15 14.41 12.56 -0.87
CA ASN A 15 13.50 11.44 -0.68
C ASN A 15 12.10 12.03 -0.65
N GLU A 16 11.50 12.19 -1.82
CA GLU A 16 10.11 12.58 -1.92
C GLU A 16 9.31 11.61 -1.06
N SER A 17 8.59 12.16 -0.09
CA SER A 17 7.80 11.34 0.81
C SER A 17 6.72 10.62 0.01
N LEU A 18 6.52 9.34 0.34
CA LEU A 18 5.57 8.49 -0.35
C LEU A 18 4.17 9.13 -0.30
N ARG A 19 3.46 9.13 -1.43
CA ARG A 19 2.08 9.64 -1.50
C ARG A 19 1.13 8.47 -1.67
N CYS A 20 0.05 8.42 -0.89
CA CYS A 20 -0.91 7.33 -0.90
C CYS A 20 -2.34 7.85 -1.00
N VAL A 21 -3.27 6.95 -1.29
CA VAL A 21 -4.70 7.20 -1.12
C VAL A 21 -5.08 6.86 0.32
N TYR A 22 -5.80 7.77 0.98
CA TYR A 22 -6.41 7.58 2.29
C TYR A 22 -7.93 7.59 2.18
N GLY A 23 -8.61 6.83 3.04
CA GLY A 23 -10.06 6.77 3.12
C GLY A 23 -10.57 5.35 2.88
N GLY A 24 -11.88 5.19 2.68
CA GLY A 24 -12.46 3.86 2.58
C GLY A 24 -13.98 3.84 2.60
N TYR A 25 -14.53 2.65 2.49
CA TYR A 25 -15.96 2.40 2.61
C TYR A 25 -16.19 1.06 3.29
N GLY A 26 -17.30 0.90 3.97
CA GLY A 26 -17.66 -0.35 4.60
C GLY A 26 -19.07 -0.35 5.12
N SER A 27 -19.41 -1.43 5.82
CA SER A 27 -20.66 -1.63 6.51
C SER A 27 -20.43 -2.28 7.87
N VAL A 28 -21.27 -1.92 8.83
CA VAL A 28 -21.39 -2.57 10.14
C VAL A 28 -22.82 -3.07 10.26
N ASP A 29 -23.01 -4.39 10.33
CA ASP A 29 -24.34 -5.04 10.32
C ASP A 29 -25.25 -4.53 9.18
N GLY A 30 -24.65 -4.36 8.00
CA GLY A 30 -25.35 -3.86 6.80
C GLY A 30 -25.58 -2.35 6.76
N ARG A 31 -25.21 -1.59 7.80
CA ARG A 31 -25.24 -0.12 7.78
C ARG A 31 -23.98 0.41 7.13
N ASN A 32 -24.14 1.05 5.98
CA ASN A 32 -23.01 1.54 5.20
C ASN A 32 -22.43 2.85 5.78
N GLY A 33 -21.12 2.98 5.69
CA GLY A 33 -20.37 4.18 6.01
C GLY A 33 -19.18 4.34 5.06
N ALA A 34 -18.71 5.57 4.89
CA ALA A 34 -17.54 5.86 4.07
C ALA A 34 -16.71 6.98 4.67
N ALA A 35 -15.39 6.84 4.59
CA ALA A 35 -14.45 7.92 4.81
C ALA A 35 -14.06 8.52 3.44
N PRO A 36 -14.07 9.86 3.29
CA PRO A 36 -13.71 10.50 2.03
C PRO A 36 -12.37 10.01 1.48
N ILE A 37 -12.34 9.72 0.18
CA ILE A 37 -11.11 9.32 -0.51
C ILE A 37 -10.29 10.56 -0.81
N GLN A 38 -9.05 10.60 -0.35
CA GLN A 38 -8.15 11.73 -0.53
C GLN A 38 -6.71 11.28 -0.76
N ASN A 39 -5.94 12.13 -1.44
CA ASN A 39 -4.51 11.94 -1.64
C ASN A 39 -3.76 12.53 -0.44
N VAL A 40 -2.89 11.73 0.17
CA VAL A 40 -2.09 12.14 1.33
C VAL A 40 -0.61 11.93 1.05
N THR A 41 0.23 12.78 1.63
CA THR A 41 1.67 12.57 1.69
C THR A 41 1.97 11.93 3.03
N CYS A 42 2.55 10.74 3.01
CA CYS A 42 2.93 10.01 4.22
C CYS A 42 4.13 10.67 4.91
N THR A 43 4.33 10.33 6.17
CA THR A 43 5.56 10.63 6.90
C THR A 43 6.77 9.97 6.24
N SER A 44 7.96 10.54 6.44
CA SER A 44 9.21 10.03 5.85
C SER A 44 9.59 8.62 6.32
N GLU A 45 9.02 8.16 7.42
CA GLU A 45 9.24 6.82 7.97
C GLU A 45 8.31 5.75 7.36
N THR A 46 7.29 6.18 6.63
CA THR A 46 6.36 5.27 5.94
C THR A 46 6.98 4.84 4.62
N HIS A 47 7.06 3.52 4.42
CA HIS A 47 7.61 2.92 3.22
C HIS A 47 6.57 2.26 2.32
N TYR A 48 5.31 2.17 2.77
CA TYR A 48 4.25 1.46 2.06
C TYR A 48 2.92 2.21 2.10
N CYS A 49 2.24 2.23 0.97
CA CYS A 49 0.79 2.42 0.93
C CYS A 49 0.12 1.07 1.24
N VAL A 50 -0.97 1.11 1.99
CA VAL A 50 -1.74 -0.07 2.39
C VAL A 50 -3.19 0.02 1.92
N SER A 51 -3.78 -1.14 1.62
CA SER A 51 -5.21 -1.35 1.44
C SER A 51 -5.62 -2.59 2.23
N LEU A 52 -6.63 -2.46 3.10
CA LEU A 52 -7.19 -3.50 3.94
C LEU A 52 -8.61 -3.79 3.46
N ASP A 53 -8.89 -4.99 2.96
CA ASP A 53 -10.21 -5.47 2.56
C ASP A 53 -10.67 -6.51 3.59
N SER A 54 -11.65 -6.15 4.42
CA SER A 54 -12.01 -6.85 5.65
C SER A 54 -13.41 -7.45 5.52
N ASP A 55 -13.60 -8.65 6.04
CA ASP A 55 -14.89 -9.31 6.24
C ASP A 55 -14.78 -10.09 7.57
N VAL A 56 -15.13 -9.44 8.68
CA VAL A 56 -14.88 -9.92 10.05
C VAL A 56 -16.05 -9.64 10.99
N VAL A 57 -16.16 -10.41 12.07
CA VAL A 57 -17.09 -10.19 13.18
C VAL A 57 -16.32 -9.62 14.36
N PHE A 58 -16.46 -8.32 14.62
CA PHE A 58 -15.78 -7.63 15.70
C PHE A 58 -16.80 -7.19 16.76
N ASN A 59 -16.61 -7.59 18.02
CA ASN A 59 -17.55 -7.32 19.13
C ASN A 59 -19.00 -7.76 18.85
N GLY A 60 -19.20 -8.81 18.04
CA GLY A 60 -20.52 -9.33 17.69
C GLY A 60 -21.17 -8.64 16.49
N GLU A 61 -20.55 -7.60 15.93
CA GLU A 61 -21.01 -6.89 14.74
C GLU A 61 -20.25 -7.37 13.50
N HIS A 62 -20.95 -7.59 12.38
CA HIS A 62 -20.35 -7.94 11.10
C HIS A 62 -19.82 -6.69 10.40
N VAL A 63 -18.51 -6.58 10.33
CA VAL A 63 -17.78 -5.47 9.71
C VAL A 63 -17.20 -5.92 8.38
N LYS A 64 -17.62 -5.25 7.30
CA LYS A 64 -17.12 -5.49 5.95
C LYS A 64 -16.68 -4.19 5.30
N GLY A 65 -15.51 -4.13 4.69
CA GLY A 65 -15.11 -2.90 4.01
C GLY A 65 -13.66 -2.82 3.58
N VAL A 66 -13.35 -1.72 2.90
CA VAL A 66 -12.02 -1.39 2.42
C VAL A 66 -11.52 -0.12 3.11
N ALA A 67 -10.34 -0.18 3.71
CA ALA A 67 -9.62 0.97 4.25
C ALA A 67 -8.26 1.13 3.56
N LYS A 68 -7.89 2.37 3.22
CA LYS A 68 -6.65 2.72 2.51
C LYS A 68 -5.88 3.79 3.27
N GLY A 69 -4.55 3.76 3.19
CA GLY A 69 -3.72 4.77 3.83
C GLY A 69 -2.22 4.50 3.76
N CYS A 70 -1.50 5.21 4.61
CA CYS A 70 -0.07 5.05 4.89
C CYS A 70 0.09 4.01 6.01
N ASP A 71 0.85 2.92 5.79
CA ASP A 71 0.90 1.75 6.69
C ASP A 71 1.15 2.09 8.18
N LYS A 72 2.18 2.88 8.47
CA LYS A 72 2.54 3.26 9.86
C LYS A 72 1.62 4.30 10.49
N GLU A 73 0.73 4.90 9.71
CA GLU A 73 -0.14 5.99 10.14
C GLU A 73 -1.61 5.55 10.24
N MET A 74 -1.89 4.29 9.92
CA MET A 74 -3.21 3.70 10.14
C MET A 74 -3.54 3.65 11.64
N PRO A 75 -4.82 3.81 12.02
CA PRO A 75 -5.29 3.44 13.35
C PRO A 75 -4.85 2.00 13.65
N ASP A 76 -4.40 1.74 14.88
CA ASP A 76 -3.84 0.45 15.34
C ASP A 76 -2.48 0.02 14.74
N SER A 77 -1.83 0.85 13.93
CA SER A 77 -0.46 0.58 13.43
C SER A 77 0.58 0.41 14.55
N ILE A 78 0.32 0.99 15.73
CA ILE A 78 1.15 0.87 16.94
C ILE A 78 1.14 -0.57 17.46
N GLN A 79 0.04 -1.31 17.30
CA GLN A 79 -0.10 -2.69 17.76
C GLN A 79 0.16 -3.71 16.65
N ARG A 80 -0.11 -3.37 15.39
CA ARG A 80 0.04 -4.27 14.24
C ARG A 80 0.71 -3.56 13.07
N THR A 81 1.86 -4.07 12.65
CA THR A 81 2.48 -3.69 11.37
C THR A 81 1.76 -4.40 10.23
N PHE A 82 1.03 -3.66 9.38
CA PHE A 82 0.33 -4.28 8.26
C PHE A 82 1.29 -4.63 7.11
N CYS A 83 2.26 -3.77 6.78
CA CYS A 83 3.15 -3.98 5.65
C CYS A 83 4.59 -4.34 6.06
N ARG A 84 5.00 -5.58 5.75
CA ARG A 84 6.41 -6.03 5.85
C ARG A 84 7.09 -6.12 4.47
N ALA A 85 6.32 -6.46 3.44
CA ALA A 85 6.77 -6.61 2.07
C ALA A 85 5.68 -6.12 1.09
N GLN A 86 6.06 -5.88 -0.16
CA GLN A 86 5.10 -5.63 -1.24
C GLN A 86 4.28 -6.88 -1.56
N GLY A 87 3.05 -6.67 -2.04
CA GLY A 87 2.13 -7.73 -2.43
C GLY A 87 0.89 -7.78 -1.55
N CYS A 88 0.04 -8.77 -1.80
CA CYS A 88 -1.19 -9.01 -1.05
C CYS A 88 -1.10 -10.32 -0.28
N ARG A 89 -1.65 -10.35 0.93
CA ARG A 89 -1.84 -11.56 1.72
C ARG A 89 -3.19 -11.53 2.41
N THR A 90 -3.80 -12.71 2.57
CA THR A 90 -5.01 -12.87 3.39
C THR A 90 -4.62 -13.40 4.75
N GLU A 91 -5.02 -12.68 5.80
CA GLU A 91 -4.96 -13.15 7.17
C GLU A 91 -6.35 -13.68 7.55
N ASN A 92 -6.42 -14.97 7.89
CA ASN A 92 -7.63 -15.59 8.40
C ASN A 92 -7.54 -15.62 9.92
N GLU A 93 -8.46 -14.95 10.59
CA GLU A 93 -8.65 -15.00 12.03
C GLU A 93 -9.92 -15.79 12.35
N ASN A 94 -10.08 -16.20 13.61
CA ASN A 94 -11.32 -16.86 14.05
C ASN A 94 -12.56 -15.99 13.85
N ILE A 95 -12.36 -14.68 13.73
CA ILE A 95 -13.39 -13.68 13.54
C ILE A 95 -13.68 -13.39 12.06
N GLY A 96 -12.91 -13.91 11.11
CA GLY A 96 -13.11 -13.66 9.68
C GLY A 96 -11.81 -13.51 8.91
N SER A 97 -11.82 -12.77 7.80
CA SER A 97 -10.65 -12.61 6.95
C SER A 97 -10.35 -11.15 6.63
N VAL A 98 -9.06 -10.83 6.56
CA VAL A 98 -8.56 -9.52 6.15
C VAL A 98 -7.53 -9.71 5.04
N ASN A 99 -7.80 -9.18 3.86
CA ASN A 99 -6.84 -9.11 2.76
C ASN A 99 -6.06 -7.80 2.82
N ILE A 100 -4.75 -7.91 3.04
CA ILE A 100 -3.82 -6.81 3.24
C ILE A 100 -2.94 -6.70 2.00
N CYS A 101 -3.05 -5.59 1.28
CA CYS A 101 -2.22 -5.29 0.11
C CYS A 101 -1.29 -4.10 0.37
N CYS A 102 -0.01 -4.27 0.05
CA CYS A 102 1.07 -3.32 0.32
C CYS A 102 1.85 -3.00 -0.95
N CYS A 103 2.20 -1.74 -1.17
CA CYS A 103 2.93 -1.28 -2.35
C CYS A 103 3.75 -0.01 -2.03
N LYS A 104 4.78 0.31 -2.84
CA LYS A 104 5.77 1.38 -2.53
C LYS A 104 5.78 2.56 -3.51
N GLU A 105 4.89 2.55 -4.50
CA GLU A 105 4.82 3.64 -5.49
C GLU A 105 3.77 4.67 -5.10
N ASN A 106 3.95 5.91 -5.56
CA ASN A 106 2.97 6.96 -5.29
C ASN A 106 1.58 6.53 -5.80
N TYR A 107 0.59 6.55 -4.90
CA TYR A 107 -0.82 6.21 -5.14
C TYR A 107 -1.06 4.78 -5.60
N CYS A 108 -0.12 3.86 -5.39
CA CYS A 108 -0.24 2.48 -5.81
C CYS A 108 -1.43 1.73 -5.17
N ASN A 109 -1.90 2.19 -4.01
CA ASN A 109 -3.08 1.63 -3.34
C ASN A 109 -4.40 2.18 -3.91
N MET A 110 -4.39 2.96 -5.00
CA MET A 110 -5.62 3.45 -5.65
C MET A 110 -6.43 2.30 -6.26
N ALA A 111 -5.77 1.29 -6.84
CA ALA A 111 -6.42 0.19 -7.54
C ALA A 111 -7.34 -0.62 -6.60
N THR A 112 -8.62 -0.71 -6.95
CA THR A 112 -9.55 -1.71 -6.47
C THR A 112 -9.35 -2.97 -7.32
N LYS A 113 -8.58 -3.95 -6.81
CA LYS A 113 -8.40 -5.29 -7.37
C LYS A 113 -8.19 -5.36 -8.90
N THR A 114 -7.00 -5.06 -9.40
CA THR A 114 -6.45 -5.73 -10.61
C THR A 114 -5.00 -5.33 -10.81
N LEU A 115 -4.05 -6.24 -10.58
CA LEU A 115 -2.73 -6.26 -11.25
C LEU A 115 -1.97 -7.54 -10.84
N GLN A 116 -2.43 -8.67 -11.37
CA GLN A 116 -1.62 -9.87 -11.53
C GLN A 116 -1.53 -10.24 -13.01
N PHE A 117 -1.16 -9.32 -13.91
CA PHE A 117 -0.97 -9.71 -15.33
C PHE A 117 0.15 -9.00 -16.07
N THR A 118 0.77 -7.93 -15.55
CA THR A 118 1.79 -7.19 -16.31
C THR A 118 3.18 -7.82 -16.24
N SER A 119 3.53 -8.56 -15.18
CA SER A 119 4.86 -9.18 -15.08
C SER A 119 5.06 -10.41 -16.00
N ILE A 120 3.98 -11.12 -16.35
CA ILE A 120 4.03 -12.30 -17.22
C ILE A 120 4.27 -11.89 -18.68
N LEU A 121 3.68 -10.77 -19.13
CA LEU A 121 3.80 -10.30 -20.52
C LEU A 121 5.23 -9.88 -20.88
N SER A 122 5.96 -9.25 -19.95
CA SER A 122 7.35 -8.83 -20.15
C SER A 122 8.33 -10.00 -20.29
N ILE A 123 8.08 -11.13 -19.61
CA ILE A 123 8.92 -12.34 -19.71
C ILE A 123 8.65 -13.06 -21.05
N LEU A 124 7.39 -13.13 -21.48
CA LEU A 124 7.01 -13.71 -22.77
C LEU A 124 7.54 -12.91 -23.96
N LEU A 125 7.57 -11.57 -23.89
CA LEU A 125 8.13 -10.73 -24.96
C LEU A 125 9.65 -10.90 -25.10
N LEU A 126 10.37 -11.05 -23.99
CA LEU A 126 11.81 -11.32 -23.99
C LEU A 126 12.14 -12.71 -24.57
N LEU A 127 11.30 -13.72 -24.30
CA LEU A 127 11.45 -15.06 -24.87
C LEU A 127 11.15 -15.10 -26.38
N TYR A 128 10.22 -14.27 -26.86
CA TYR A 128 9.91 -14.19 -28.30
C TYR A 128 10.99 -13.45 -29.10
N LEU A 129 11.63 -12.42 -28.52
CA LEU A 129 12.70 -11.66 -29.16
C LEU A 129 14.08 -12.34 -29.10
N SER A 130 14.20 -13.45 -28.37
CA SER A 130 15.43 -14.25 -28.28
C SER A 130 15.41 -15.50 -29.16
N PHE A 131 14.36 -15.68 -29.98
CA PHE A 131 14.27 -16.66 -31.06
C PHE A 131 14.33 -15.98 -32.43
#